data_AF-A0A964P9N7-F1
#
_entry.id   AF-A0A964P9N7-F1
#
_cell.length_a   1.000
_cell.length_b   1.000
_cell.length_c   1.000
_cell.angle_alpha   90.00
_cell.angle_beta   90.00
_cell.angle_gamma   90.00
#
_symmetry.space_group_name_H-M   'P 1'
#
loop_
_entity.id
_entity.type
_entity.pdbx_description
1 polymer ?
#
loop_
_entity_poly.entity_id
_entity_poly.type
_entity_poly.pdbx_seq_one_letter_code
_entity_poly.pdbx_strand_id
1 'polypeptide(L)'
;MADETEDTLEERLESVQRRAENFRELLKDGEEVTIAFLDGDVHVEESYRSKFERLHPKLYGRLLSIEAQMSAGWSPYVAALLLAGSFIFGLQLSWWTPLLGETACDLLNLWWFFLVLPVVLSFLATHVCAGWGAHVYRRHRAELLQLIAAAELDRDLLLVMLKGEEDLENVVYRLKLDTGPFPQP
;
A
#
# COMPACT_ATOMS: atom_id res chain seq x y z
N MET A 1 6.99 39.02 -30.19
CA MET A 1 6.85 39.52 -28.80
C MET A 1 6.18 38.42 -27.97
N ALA A 2 6.91 37.33 -27.72
CA ALA A 2 6.46 36.19 -26.92
C ALA A 2 7.60 35.62 -26.03
N ASP A 3 8.76 36.29 -25.99
CA ASP A 3 9.97 35.80 -25.29
C ASP A 3 10.12 36.31 -23.84
N GLU A 4 9.51 37.44 -23.47
CA GLU A 4 9.76 38.05 -22.14
C GLU A 4 9.05 37.33 -20.97
N THR A 5 8.09 36.45 -21.26
CA THR A 5 7.33 35.71 -20.25
C THR A 5 7.93 34.36 -19.87
N GLU A 6 8.74 33.74 -20.73
CA GLU A 6 9.41 32.46 -20.44
C GLU A 6 10.68 32.67 -19.61
N ASP A 7 11.53 33.65 -19.98
CA ASP A 7 12.74 34.00 -19.23
C ASP A 7 12.43 34.38 -17.77
N THR A 8 11.31 35.09 -17.55
CA THR A 8 10.89 35.50 -16.19
C THR A 8 10.30 34.37 -15.35
N LEU A 9 9.82 33.30 -15.97
CA LEU A 9 9.35 32.10 -15.28
C LEU A 9 10.52 31.16 -14.97
N GLU A 10 11.46 30.96 -15.90
CA GLU A 10 12.67 30.17 -15.67
C GLU A 10 13.55 30.79 -14.58
N GLU A 11 13.77 32.10 -14.62
CA GLU A 11 14.57 32.80 -13.60
C GLU A 11 13.91 32.71 -12.20
N ARG A 12 12.56 32.72 -12.15
CA ARG A 12 11.82 32.48 -10.90
C ARG A 12 11.96 31.05 -10.43
N LEU A 13 11.85 30.07 -11.32
CA LEU A 13 11.95 28.65 -11.01
C LEU A 13 13.36 28.30 -10.50
N GLU A 14 14.39 28.84 -11.16
CA GLU A 14 15.79 28.70 -10.77
C GLU A 14 16.05 29.38 -9.41
N SER A 15 15.48 30.56 -9.16
CA SER A 15 15.57 31.23 -7.86
C SER A 15 14.90 30.44 -6.72
N VAL A 16 13.77 29.80 -7.01
CA VAL A 16 13.02 28.95 -6.06
C VAL A 16 13.78 27.66 -5.79
N GLN A 17 14.32 27.03 -6.83
CA GLN A 17 15.13 25.82 -6.70
C GLN A 17 16.40 26.08 -5.87
N ARG A 18 17.09 27.20 -6.11
CA ARG A 18 18.28 27.59 -5.37
C ARG A 18 17.99 27.94 -3.90
N ARG A 19 16.82 28.54 -3.64
CA ARG A 19 16.34 28.76 -2.25
C ARG A 19 15.98 27.44 -1.59
N ALA A 20 15.29 26.54 -2.27
CA ALA A 20 14.94 25.21 -1.76
C ALA A 20 16.20 24.37 -1.45
N GLU A 21 17.23 24.44 -2.29
CA GLU A 21 18.54 23.81 -2.06
C GLU A 21 19.25 24.37 -0.81
N ASN A 22 19.26 25.70 -0.63
CA ASN A 22 19.80 26.31 0.59
C ASN A 22 19.00 25.92 1.86
N PHE A 23 17.69 25.70 1.74
CA PHE A 23 16.87 25.21 2.84
C PHE A 23 17.10 23.72 3.13
N ARG A 24 17.48 22.92 2.11
CA ARG A 24 17.83 21.51 2.28
C ARG A 24 19.02 21.30 3.23
N GLU A 25 19.95 22.26 3.30
CA GLU A 25 21.07 22.24 4.26
C GLU A 25 20.65 22.55 5.71
N LEU A 26 19.49 23.20 5.91
CA LEU A 26 18.94 23.56 7.22
C LEU A 26 17.94 22.52 7.76
N LEU A 27 17.42 21.66 6.90
CA LEU A 27 16.55 20.55 7.27
C LEU A 27 17.38 19.43 7.90
N LYS A 28 17.00 18.98 9.09
CA LYS A 28 17.60 17.78 9.68
C LYS A 28 17.24 16.57 8.82
N ASP A 29 18.17 15.62 8.69
CA ASP A 29 17.94 14.38 7.98
C ASP A 29 16.63 13.70 8.45
N GLY A 30 15.64 13.60 7.55
CA GLY A 30 14.35 12.96 7.79
C GLY A 30 13.14 13.88 8.00
N GLU A 31 13.29 15.21 7.98
CA GLU A 31 12.15 16.14 8.04
C GLU A 31 11.57 16.41 6.64
N GLU A 32 10.30 16.06 6.42
CA GLU A 32 9.56 16.38 5.21
C GLU A 32 8.85 17.73 5.38
N VAL A 33 8.96 18.60 4.37
CA VAL A 33 8.47 19.98 4.43
C VAL A 33 7.72 20.33 3.15
N THR A 34 6.56 20.94 3.31
CA THR A 34 5.75 21.45 2.20
C THR A 34 6.19 22.87 1.89
N ILE A 35 6.72 23.08 0.67
CA ILE A 35 7.09 24.40 0.17
C ILE A 35 5.96 24.88 -0.74
N ALA A 36 5.24 25.92 -0.32
CA ALA A 36 4.18 26.55 -1.10
C ALA A 36 4.59 27.98 -1.47
N PHE A 37 4.28 28.39 -2.70
CA PHE A 37 4.46 29.77 -3.16
C PHE A 37 3.10 30.48 -3.13
N LEU A 38 2.91 31.38 -2.18
CA LEU A 38 1.67 32.13 -1.98
C LEU A 38 2.01 33.62 -1.91
N ASP A 39 1.31 34.44 -2.69
CA ASP A 39 1.44 35.90 -2.72
C ASP A 39 2.86 36.46 -2.94
N GLY A 40 3.73 35.72 -3.65
CA GLY A 40 5.11 36.15 -3.93
C GLY A 40 6.12 35.74 -2.85
N ASP A 41 5.66 35.13 -1.76
CA ASP A 41 6.48 34.65 -0.66
C ASP A 41 6.54 33.11 -0.62
N VAL A 42 7.68 32.59 -0.17
CA VAL A 42 7.91 31.15 0.02
C VAL A 42 7.46 30.79 1.43
N HIS A 43 6.34 30.08 1.53
CA HIS A 43 5.84 29.52 2.78
C HIS A 43 6.38 28.10 2.94
N VAL A 44 7.06 27.88 4.06
CA VAL A 44 7.69 26.61 4.42
C VAL A 44 6.93 26.06 5.63
N GLU A 45 6.06 25.07 5.41
CA GLU A 45 5.29 24.43 6.46
C GLU A 45 5.79 23.00 6.70
N GLU A 46 5.86 22.58 7.97
CA GLU A 46 6.11 21.17 8.33
C GLU A 46 5.11 20.29 7.57
N SER A 47 5.58 19.23 6.89
CA SER A 47 4.67 18.37 6.15
C SER A 47 3.59 17.82 7.09
N TYR A 48 2.38 17.68 6.56
CA TYR A 48 1.27 17.08 7.31
C TYR A 48 1.63 15.69 7.84
N ARG A 49 2.49 14.95 7.11
CA ARG A 49 3.07 13.66 7.52
C ARG A 49 3.93 13.77 8.77
N SER A 50 4.97 14.59 8.76
CA SER A 50 5.89 14.72 9.90
C SER A 50 5.15 15.22 11.15
N LYS A 51 4.20 16.14 10.97
CA LYS A 51 3.32 16.60 12.05
C LYS A 51 2.42 15.49 12.58
N PHE A 52 1.84 14.67 11.70
CA PHE A 52 0.98 13.54 12.07
C PHE A 52 1.77 12.44 12.80
N GLU A 53 2.95 12.09 12.30
CA GLU A 53 3.85 11.11 12.92
C GLU A 53 4.24 11.54 14.34
N ARG A 54 4.58 12.83 14.52
CA ARG A 54 4.96 13.36 15.84
C ARG A 54 3.79 13.41 16.82
N LEU A 55 2.60 13.82 16.36
CA LEU A 55 1.42 13.95 17.22
C LEU A 55 0.79 12.59 17.56
N HIS A 56 0.82 11.64 16.63
CA HIS A 56 0.13 10.35 16.77
C HIS A 56 1.03 9.16 16.38
N PRO A 57 2.21 8.97 17.01
CA PRO A 57 3.19 7.96 16.58
C PRO A 57 2.66 6.53 16.65
N LYS A 58 1.79 6.23 17.63
CA LYS A 58 1.16 4.91 17.75
C LYS A 58 0.17 4.62 16.62
N LEU A 59 -0.64 5.61 16.23
CA LEU A 59 -1.61 5.46 15.15
C LEU A 59 -0.88 5.34 13.81
N TYR A 60 0.10 6.21 13.56
CA TYR A 60 0.90 6.19 12.35
C TYR A 60 1.68 4.87 12.19
N GLY A 61 2.38 4.43 13.24
CA GLY A 61 3.05 3.13 13.23
C GLY A 61 2.11 1.96 13.00
N ARG A 62 0.86 2.03 13.51
CA ARG A 62 -0.13 0.99 13.26
C ARG A 62 -0.61 1.00 11.82
N LEU A 63 -0.90 2.18 11.25
CA LEU A 63 -1.27 2.34 9.84
C LEU A 63 -0.20 1.72 8.92
N LEU A 64 1.08 2.04 9.14
CA LEU A 64 2.20 1.44 8.42
C LEU A 64 2.27 -0.08 8.59
N SER A 65 2.06 -0.59 9.80
CA SER A 65 2.07 -2.04 10.05
C SER A 65 0.94 -2.79 9.32
N ILE A 66 -0.21 -2.14 9.13
CA ILE A 66 -1.35 -2.70 8.39
C ILE A 66 -1.05 -2.61 6.90
N GLU A 67 -0.53 -1.49 6.41
CA GLU A 67 -0.10 -1.33 5.02
C GLU A 67 0.89 -2.42 4.63
N ALA A 68 1.94 -2.64 5.43
CA ALA A 68 2.94 -3.68 5.17
C ALA A 68 2.33 -5.09 5.06
N GLN A 69 1.29 -5.39 5.83
CA GLN A 69 0.55 -6.66 5.73
C GLN A 69 -0.36 -6.73 4.50
N MET A 70 -0.87 -5.58 4.03
CA MET A 70 -1.66 -5.48 2.81
C MET A 70 -0.78 -5.58 1.55
N SER A 71 0.40 -4.95 1.57
CA SER A 71 1.39 -4.98 0.47
C SER A 71 2.09 -6.34 0.34
N ALA A 72 2.12 -7.14 1.41
CA ALA A 72 2.51 -8.56 1.36
C ALA A 72 1.55 -9.43 0.51
N GLY A 73 0.59 -8.85 -0.21
CA GLY A 73 -0.40 -9.51 -1.08
C GLY A 73 0.15 -10.37 -2.23
N TRP A 74 1.47 -10.39 -2.46
CA TRP A 74 2.12 -11.37 -3.34
C TRP A 74 2.40 -12.72 -2.65
N SER A 75 2.46 -12.76 -1.31
CA SER A 75 2.72 -13.99 -0.55
C SER A 75 1.72 -15.12 -0.79
N PRO A 76 0.39 -14.87 -0.96
CA PRO A 76 -0.56 -15.93 -1.29
C PRO A 76 -0.31 -16.50 -2.69
N TYR A 77 0.15 -15.67 -3.63
CA TYR A 77 0.50 -16.09 -4.98
C TYR A 77 1.74 -16.99 -4.98
N VAL A 78 2.80 -16.60 -4.27
CA VAL A 78 4.01 -17.43 -4.11
C VAL A 78 3.67 -18.75 -3.41
N ALA A 79 2.87 -18.72 -2.36
CA ALA A 79 2.41 -19.94 -1.67
C ALA A 79 1.61 -20.86 -2.60
N ALA A 80 0.70 -20.30 -3.41
CA ALA A 80 -0.07 -21.07 -4.39
C ALA A 80 0.84 -21.73 -5.44
N LEU A 81 1.85 -21.02 -5.95
CA LEU A 81 2.83 -21.58 -6.89
C LEU A 81 3.65 -22.72 -6.26
N LEU A 82 4.08 -22.58 -5.00
CA LEU A 82 4.82 -23.62 -4.30
C LEU A 82 3.97 -24.88 -4.09
N LEU A 83 2.70 -24.71 -3.69
CA LEU A 83 1.75 -25.82 -3.55
C LEU A 83 1.50 -26.52 -4.88
N ALA A 84 1.33 -25.75 -5.96
CA ALA A 84 1.15 -26.26 -7.31
C ALA A 84 2.35 -27.07 -7.79
N GLY A 85 3.55 -26.50 -7.64
CA GLY A 85 4.80 -27.15 -8.02
C GLY A 85 5.02 -28.43 -7.23
N SER A 86 4.77 -28.39 -5.91
CA SER A 86 4.84 -29.57 -5.05
C SER A 86 3.83 -30.64 -5.47
N PHE A 87 2.60 -30.26 -5.83
CA PHE A 87 1.58 -31.17 -6.30
C PHE A 87 1.96 -31.85 -7.61
N ILE A 88 2.40 -31.08 -8.62
CA ILE A 88 2.89 -31.57 -9.92
C ILE A 88 4.08 -32.51 -9.73
N PHE A 89 5.05 -32.11 -8.90
CA PHE A 89 6.23 -32.91 -8.63
C PHE A 89 5.89 -34.21 -7.91
N GLY A 90 4.96 -34.16 -6.95
CA GLY A 90 4.44 -35.34 -6.27
C GLY A 90 3.66 -36.28 -7.21
N LEU A 91 2.98 -35.75 -8.23
CA LEU A 91 2.34 -36.58 -9.26
C LEU A 91 3.38 -37.33 -10.10
N GLN A 92 4.47 -36.67 -10.50
CA GLN A 92 5.56 -37.30 -11.26
C GLN A 92 6.32 -38.37 -10.44
N LEU A 93 6.41 -38.20 -9.12
CA LEU A 93 7.05 -39.15 -8.21
C LEU A 93 6.08 -40.20 -7.64
N SER A 94 4.83 -40.24 -8.10
CA SER A 94 3.82 -41.19 -7.62
C SER A 94 3.55 -41.10 -6.10
N TRP A 95 3.80 -39.95 -5.48
CA TRP A 95 3.53 -39.73 -4.05
C TRP A 95 2.03 -39.78 -3.73
N TRP A 96 1.19 -39.42 -4.70
CA TRP A 96 -0.26 -39.35 -4.53
C TRP A 96 -0.98 -40.65 -4.91
N THR A 97 -0.30 -41.61 -5.52
CA THR A 97 -0.87 -42.91 -5.91
C THR A 97 -1.56 -43.67 -4.77
N PRO A 98 -1.01 -43.75 -3.53
CA PRO A 98 -1.73 -44.38 -2.43
C PRO A 98 -2.99 -43.63 -1.96
N LEU A 99 -3.12 -42.34 -2.28
CA LEU A 99 -4.23 -41.48 -1.84
C LEU A 99 -5.33 -41.36 -2.90
N LEU A 100 -4.95 -41.23 -4.18
CA LEU A 100 -5.86 -41.00 -5.31
C LEU A 100 -6.16 -42.28 -6.11
N GLY A 101 -5.30 -43.31 -5.99
CA GLY A 101 -5.34 -44.52 -6.82
C GLY A 101 -4.67 -44.32 -8.18
N GLU A 102 -4.26 -45.44 -8.80
CA GLU A 102 -3.50 -45.44 -10.07
C GLU A 102 -4.29 -44.81 -11.23
N THR A 103 -5.58 -45.13 -11.35
CA THR A 103 -6.44 -44.65 -12.44
C THR A 103 -6.64 -43.13 -12.42
N ALA A 104 -6.69 -42.51 -11.23
CA ALA A 104 -6.81 -41.06 -11.11
C ALA A 104 -5.47 -40.36 -11.42
N CYS A 105 -4.35 -40.93 -10.98
CA CYS A 105 -3.02 -40.41 -11.30
C CYS A 105 -2.76 -40.42 -12.81
N ASP A 106 -3.15 -41.47 -13.53
CA ASP A 106 -2.99 -41.56 -14.99
C ASP A 106 -3.80 -40.49 -15.72
N LEU A 107 -5.03 -40.21 -15.27
CA LEU A 107 -5.87 -39.13 -15.81
C LEU A 107 -5.29 -37.74 -15.52
N LEU A 108 -4.69 -37.55 -14.33
CA LEU A 108 -4.07 -36.29 -13.94
C LEU A 108 -2.71 -36.06 -14.63
N ASN A 109 -2.04 -37.11 -15.11
CA ASN A 109 -0.76 -37.02 -15.81
C ASN A 109 -0.89 -36.65 -17.30
N LEU A 110 -2.07 -36.21 -17.74
CA LEU A 110 -2.27 -35.74 -19.11
C LEU A 110 -1.59 -34.38 -19.31
N TRP A 111 -0.95 -34.19 -20.47
CA TRP A 111 -0.18 -32.98 -20.77
C TRP A 111 -0.98 -31.67 -20.62
N TRP A 112 -2.30 -31.70 -20.90
CA TRP A 112 -3.17 -30.53 -20.75
C TRP A 112 -3.42 -30.16 -19.29
N PHE A 113 -3.31 -31.10 -18.35
CA PHE A 113 -3.46 -30.81 -16.92
C PHE A 113 -2.39 -29.82 -16.46
N PHE A 114 -1.15 -29.97 -16.96
CA PHE A 114 -0.04 -29.06 -16.68
C PHE A 114 -0.23 -27.67 -17.31
N LEU A 115 -1.09 -27.53 -18.34
CA LEU A 115 -1.45 -26.23 -18.92
C LEU A 115 -2.63 -25.58 -18.19
N VAL A 116 -3.64 -26.36 -17.83
CA VAL A 116 -4.87 -25.84 -17.18
C VAL A 116 -4.61 -25.49 -15.72
N LEU A 117 -3.86 -26.32 -14.99
CA LEU A 117 -3.57 -26.12 -13.58
C LEU A 117 -2.97 -24.72 -13.25
N PRO A 118 -1.90 -24.25 -13.91
CA PRO A 118 -1.33 -22.93 -13.62
C PRO A 118 -2.30 -21.79 -13.96
N VAL A 119 -3.14 -21.93 -14.99
CA VAL A 119 -4.16 -20.92 -15.34
C VAL A 119 -5.21 -20.84 -14.24
N VAL A 120 -5.75 -21.98 -13.80
CA VAL A 120 -6.75 -22.04 -12.73
C VAL A 120 -6.17 -21.51 -11.41
N LEU A 121 -4.94 -21.86 -11.08
CA LEU A 121 -4.29 -21.39 -9.86
C LEU A 121 -3.97 -19.90 -9.91
N SER A 122 -3.53 -19.38 -11.05
CA SER A 122 -3.31 -17.95 -11.23
C SER A 122 -4.63 -17.19 -11.04
N PHE A 123 -5.73 -17.70 -11.62
CA PHE A 123 -7.06 -17.13 -11.44
C PHE A 123 -7.53 -17.19 -9.98
N LEU A 124 -7.31 -18.30 -9.29
CA LEU A 124 -7.67 -18.42 -7.88
C LEU A 124 -6.83 -17.48 -7.01
N ALA A 125 -5.53 -17.39 -7.29
CA ALA A 125 -4.60 -16.54 -6.58
C ALA A 125 -4.94 -15.06 -6.74
N THR A 126 -5.31 -14.58 -7.95
CA THR A 126 -5.74 -13.18 -8.13
C THR A 126 -6.99 -12.86 -7.32
N HIS A 127 -7.96 -13.77 -7.26
CA HIS A 127 -9.14 -13.61 -6.41
C HIS A 127 -8.79 -13.55 -4.91
N VAL A 128 -7.89 -14.41 -4.45
CA VAL A 128 -7.41 -14.41 -3.06
C VAL A 128 -6.64 -13.12 -2.75
N CYS A 129 -5.74 -12.69 -3.62
CA CYS A 129 -4.98 -11.44 -3.47
C CYS A 129 -5.89 -10.21 -3.46
N ALA A 130 -6.92 -10.16 -4.32
CA ALA A 130 -7.89 -9.07 -4.33
C ALA A 130 -8.69 -8.97 -3.01
N GLY A 131 -9.00 -10.12 -2.40
CA GLY A 131 -9.68 -10.21 -1.10
C GLY A 131 -8.76 -9.99 0.10
N TRP A 132 -7.45 -10.22 -0.05
CA TRP A 132 -6.47 -10.20 1.03
C TRP A 132 -6.43 -8.86 1.76
N GLY A 133 -6.29 -7.76 1.02
CA GLY A 133 -6.26 -6.42 1.63
C GLY A 133 -7.54 -6.10 2.42
N ALA A 134 -8.71 -6.51 1.91
CA ALA A 134 -9.97 -6.36 2.63
C ALA A 134 -10.05 -7.24 3.90
N HIS A 135 -9.43 -8.41 3.88
CA HIS A 135 -9.36 -9.30 5.04
C HIS A 135 -8.44 -8.74 6.13
N VAL A 136 -7.22 -8.33 5.77
CA VAL A 136 -6.25 -7.71 6.68
C VAL A 136 -6.84 -6.45 7.32
N TYR A 137 -7.44 -5.57 6.51
CA TYR A 137 -8.11 -4.36 7.03
C TYR A 137 -9.23 -4.70 8.02
N ARG A 138 -10.14 -5.63 7.67
CA ARG A 138 -11.24 -6.03 8.56
C ARG A 138 -10.75 -6.60 9.89
N ARG A 139 -9.65 -7.35 9.88
CA ARG A 139 -9.04 -7.92 11.09
C ARG A 139 -8.54 -6.84 12.05
N HIS A 140 -7.95 -5.77 11.52
CA HIS A 140 -7.35 -4.70 12.32
C HIS A 140 -8.25 -3.47 12.47
N ARG A 141 -9.43 -3.46 11.84
CA ARG A 141 -10.38 -2.33 11.83
C ARG A 141 -10.74 -1.85 13.23
N ALA A 142 -11.09 -2.75 14.13
CA ALA A 142 -11.55 -2.38 15.48
C ALA A 142 -10.44 -1.65 16.26
N GLU A 143 -9.21 -2.15 16.18
CA GLU A 143 -8.05 -1.53 16.81
C GLU A 143 -7.72 -0.19 16.17
N LEU A 144 -7.79 -0.10 14.83
CA LEU A 144 -7.55 1.15 14.11
C LEU A 144 -8.55 2.23 14.54
N LEU A 145 -9.84 1.90 14.62
CA LEU A 145 -10.86 2.85 15.07
C LEU A 145 -10.68 3.25 16.53
N GLN A 146 -10.22 2.36 17.40
CA GLN A 146 -9.90 2.71 18.78
C GLN A 146 -8.73 3.69 18.86
N LEU A 147 -7.69 3.51 18.04
CA LEU A 147 -6.56 4.43 17.98
C LEU A 147 -6.94 5.78 17.38
N ILE A 148 -7.85 5.79 16.40
CA ILE A 148 -8.42 7.03 15.82
C ILE A 148 -9.24 7.78 16.88
N ALA A 149 -10.11 7.07 17.62
CA ALA A 149 -10.88 7.65 18.72
C ALA A 149 -9.98 8.22 19.81
N ALA A 150 -8.93 7.48 20.21
CA ALA A 150 -7.98 7.91 21.23
C ALA A 150 -7.12 9.10 20.78
N ALA A 151 -6.99 9.32 19.47
CA ALA A 151 -6.34 10.48 18.89
C ALA A 151 -7.28 11.68 18.73
N GLU A 152 -8.57 11.55 19.07
CA GLU A 152 -9.62 12.56 18.87
C GLU A 152 -9.70 13.04 17.40
N LEU A 153 -9.41 12.13 16.45
CA LEU A 153 -9.42 12.42 15.03
C LEU A 153 -10.71 11.91 14.39
N ASP A 154 -11.32 12.76 13.56
CA ASP A 154 -12.37 12.32 12.65
C ASP A 154 -11.77 11.62 11.42
N ARG A 155 -12.51 10.71 10.82
CA ARG A 155 -12.11 9.99 9.60
C ARG A 155 -11.76 10.95 8.48
N ASP A 156 -12.60 11.96 8.27
CA ASP A 156 -12.44 12.88 7.15
C ASP A 156 -11.18 13.75 7.35
N LEU A 157 -10.88 14.13 8.59
CA LEU A 157 -9.63 14.81 8.95
C LEU A 157 -8.43 13.90 8.70
N LEU A 158 -8.49 12.64 9.14
CA LEU A 158 -7.43 11.66 8.92
C LEU A 158 -7.17 11.43 7.43
N LEU A 159 -8.22 11.33 6.61
CA LEU A 159 -8.10 11.17 5.16
C LEU A 159 -7.47 12.37 4.47
N VAL A 160 -7.69 13.58 4.98
CA VAL A 160 -7.03 14.80 4.48
C VAL A 160 -5.56 14.81 4.90
N MET A 161 -5.26 14.47 6.15
CA MET A 161 -3.88 14.44 6.67
C MET A 161 -3.00 13.39 5.97
N LEU A 162 -3.59 12.26 5.56
CA LEU A 162 -2.89 11.17 4.87
C LEU A 162 -3.00 11.26 3.34
N LYS A 163 -3.51 12.38 2.79
CA LYS A 163 -3.69 12.53 1.35
C LYS A 163 -2.33 12.71 0.68
N GLY A 164 -1.97 11.78 -0.20
CA GLY A 164 -0.71 11.82 -0.94
C GLY A 164 0.39 10.96 -0.32
N GLU A 165 0.10 10.27 0.78
CA GLU A 165 1.03 9.31 1.39
C GLU A 165 1.02 7.99 0.63
N GLU A 166 2.02 7.78 -0.24
CA GLU A 166 2.19 6.54 -1.01
C GLU A 166 2.35 5.32 -0.09
N ASP A 167 3.07 5.49 1.02
CA ASP A 167 3.32 4.45 2.02
C ASP A 167 2.06 4.01 2.79
N LEU A 168 0.91 4.64 2.58
CA LEU A 168 -0.35 4.33 3.26
C LEU A 168 -1.54 4.21 2.29
N GLU A 169 -1.26 4.12 0.98
CA GLU A 169 -2.29 4.20 -0.06
C GLU A 169 -3.38 3.14 0.10
N ASN A 170 -3.00 1.87 0.38
CA ASN A 170 -3.98 0.78 0.47
C ASN A 170 -4.88 0.93 1.70
N VAL A 171 -4.29 1.29 2.85
CA VAL A 171 -5.04 1.53 4.08
C VAL A 171 -5.96 2.74 3.93
N VAL A 172 -5.48 3.84 3.34
CA VAL A 172 -6.29 5.03 3.06
C VAL A 172 -7.44 4.70 2.11
N TYR A 173 -7.18 3.93 1.05
CA TYR A 173 -8.22 3.47 0.13
C TYR A 173 -9.29 2.64 0.85
N ARG A 174 -8.90 1.71 1.73
CA ARG A 174 -9.85 0.92 2.51
C ARG A 174 -10.62 1.75 3.53
N LEU A 175 -9.98 2.74 4.14
CA LEU A 175 -10.63 3.68 5.05
C LEU A 175 -11.69 4.53 4.34
N LYS A 176 -11.44 4.96 3.09
CA LYS A 176 -12.43 5.66 2.24
C LYS A 176 -13.66 4.80 1.93
N LEU A 177 -13.45 3.50 1.71
CA LEU A 177 -14.53 2.55 1.42
C LEU A 177 -15.28 2.10 2.68
N ASP A 178 -14.74 2.36 3.88
CA ASP A 178 -15.37 1.94 5.12
C ASP A 178 -16.59 2.84 5.43
N THR A 179 -17.76 2.21 5.43
CA THR A 179 -19.06 2.83 5.71
C THR A 179 -19.57 2.49 7.11
N GLY A 180 -18.80 1.75 7.91
CA GLY A 180 -19.21 1.39 9.26
C GLY A 180 -19.23 2.58 10.23
N PRO A 181 -19.82 2.43 11.43
CA PRO A 181 -19.88 3.50 12.41
C PRO A 181 -18.46 3.90 12.84
N PHE A 182 -18.17 5.20 12.71
CA PHE A 182 -16.94 5.80 13.21
C PHE A 182 -17.18 6.35 14.61
N PRO A 183 -16.14 6.31 15.49
CA PRO A 183 -16.21 7.01 16.76
C PRO A 183 -16.44 8.50 16.48
N GLN A 184 -17.51 9.06 17.05
CA GLN A 184 -17.71 10.51 17.03
C GLN A 184 -16.74 11.12 18.05
N PRO A 185 -16.05 12.22 17.70
CA PRO A 185 -15.22 12.96 18.65
C PRO A 185 -16.04 13.50 19.83
#